data_AF-A0A975M3B4-F1
#
_entry.id   AF-A0A975M3B4-F1
#
_cell.length_a   1.000
_cell.length_b   1.000
_cell.length_c   1.000
_cell.angle_alpha   90.00
_cell.angle_beta   90.00
_cell.angle_gamma   90.00
#
_symmetry.space_group_name_H-M   'P 1'
#
loop_
_entity.id
_entity.type
_entity.pdbx_description
1 polymer ?
#
loop_
_entity_poly.entity_id
_entity_poly.type
_entity_poly.pdbx_seq_one_letter_code
_entity_poly.pdbx_strand_id
1 'polypeptide(L)'
;MVILVPLFAVLGWAGLFIHNVADLPGQTLLSPESFLPLLLTAALVALWLTAWRPVAAWGLLVLGVLNLIGAVLTVLPLPALPFDPAQTPFHYGFHVLYGATQLPVVITAAVWLRRRNSTDDSSTDGNGAAG
;
A
#
# COMPACT_ATOMS: atom_id res chain seq x y z
N MET A 1 12.46 4.04 10.20
CA MET A 1 11.99 3.77 8.82
C MET A 1 12.12 2.30 8.45
N VAL A 2 13.25 1.63 8.72
CA VAL A 2 13.47 0.22 8.33
C VAL A 2 12.35 -0.73 8.78
N ILE A 3 11.83 -0.58 10.00
CA ILE A 3 10.72 -1.42 10.52
C ILE A 3 9.34 -0.85 10.15
N LEU A 4 9.24 0.46 9.91
CA LEU A 4 7.96 1.13 9.69
C LEU A 4 7.33 0.75 8.35
N VAL A 5 8.14 0.59 7.29
CA VAL A 5 7.63 0.19 5.96
C VAL A 5 6.89 -1.16 6.00
N PRO A 6 7.50 -2.26 6.48
CA PRO A 6 6.79 -3.54 6.54
C PRO A 6 5.63 -3.54 7.54
N LEU A 7 5.76 -2.85 8.69
CA LEU A 7 4.65 -2.72 9.65
C LEU A 7 3.43 -2.04 9.03
N PHE A 8 3.65 -0.93 8.32
CA PHE A 8 2.56 -0.21 7.67
C PHE A 8 2.04 -0.90 6.42
N ALA A 9 2.85 -1.73 5.76
CA ALA A 9 2.34 -2.61 4.70
C ALA A 9 1.31 -3.62 5.25
N VAL A 10 1.60 -4.22 6.41
CA VAL A 10 0.64 -5.11 7.10
C VAL A 10 -0.62 -4.35 7.52
N LEU A 11 -0.47 -3.13 8.04
CA LEU A 11 -1.61 -2.26 8.36
C LEU A 11 -2.47 -1.94 7.11
N GLY A 12 -1.84 -1.61 5.99
CA GLY A 12 -2.53 -1.34 4.72
C GLY A 12 -3.30 -2.56 4.21
N TRP A 13 -2.72 -3.76 4.30
CA TRP A 13 -3.44 -4.98 3.97
C TRP A 13 -4.61 -5.24 4.93
N ALA A 14 -4.44 -5.00 6.24
CA ALA A 14 -5.52 -5.18 7.21
C ALA A 14 -6.72 -4.26 6.91
N GLY A 15 -6.46 -3.01 6.50
CA GLY A 15 -7.52 -2.09 6.07
C GLY A 15 -8.26 -2.57 4.81
N LEU A 16 -7.53 -3.11 3.82
CA LEU A 16 -8.12 -3.74 2.63
C LEU A 16 -8.99 -4.95 3.01
N PHE A 17 -8.50 -5.82 3.90
CA PHE A 17 -9.24 -6.99 4.36
C PHE A 17 -10.54 -6.61 5.06
N ILE A 18 -10.49 -5.63 5.96
CA ILE A 18 -11.69 -5.12 6.66
C ILE A 18 -12.69 -4.52 5.67
N HIS A 19 -12.21 -3.76 4.66
CA HIS A 19 -13.05 -3.26 3.57
C HIS A 19 -13.73 -4.40 2.80
N ASN A 20 -12.99 -5.44 2.40
CA ASN A 20 -13.55 -6.56 1.67
C ASN A 20 -14.62 -7.30 2.48
N VAL A 21 -14.41 -7.51 3.78
CA VAL A 21 -15.40 -8.14 4.67
C VAL A 21 -16.67 -7.30 4.81
N ALA A 22 -16.55 -5.98 4.79
CA ALA A 22 -17.69 -5.07 4.87
C ALA A 22 -18.49 -5.02 3.56
N ASP A 23 -17.83 -5.06 2.42
CA ASP A 23 -18.46 -4.91 1.10
C ASP A 23 -18.92 -6.22 0.48
N LEU A 24 -18.25 -7.33 0.77
CA LEU A 24 -18.52 -8.64 0.18
C LEU A 24 -18.93 -9.65 1.28
N PRO A 25 -20.19 -10.10 1.30
CA PRO A 25 -20.66 -11.06 2.29
C PRO A 25 -19.88 -12.38 2.22
N GLY A 26 -19.50 -12.92 3.39
CA GLY A 26 -18.85 -14.23 3.48
C GLY A 26 -17.36 -14.27 3.12
N GLN A 27 -16.70 -13.11 2.99
CA GLN A 27 -15.26 -13.04 2.80
C GLN A 27 -14.49 -13.66 3.98
N THR A 28 -13.42 -14.37 3.65
CA THR A 28 -12.46 -14.95 4.60
C THR A 28 -11.04 -14.61 4.19
N LEU A 29 -10.05 -14.98 5.01
CA LEU A 29 -8.63 -14.84 4.65
C LEU A 29 -8.24 -15.61 3.38
N LEU A 30 -8.99 -16.66 3.03
CA LEU A 30 -8.72 -17.51 1.87
C LEU A 30 -9.48 -17.07 0.62
N SER A 31 -10.40 -16.13 0.74
CA SER A 31 -11.10 -15.55 -0.41
C SER A 31 -10.08 -14.85 -1.32
N PRO A 32 -10.15 -15.02 -2.66
CA PRO A 32 -9.14 -14.49 -3.59
C PRO A 32 -8.87 -12.99 -3.41
N GLU A 33 -9.92 -12.21 -3.12
CA GLU A 33 -9.88 -10.76 -2.96
C GLU A 33 -9.07 -10.33 -1.73
N SER A 34 -8.91 -11.23 -0.76
CA SER A 34 -8.15 -11.00 0.49
C SER A 34 -6.81 -11.72 0.48
N PHE A 35 -6.79 -12.94 -0.04
CA PHE A 35 -5.62 -13.84 -0.06
C PHE A 35 -4.55 -13.41 -1.05
N LEU A 36 -4.92 -13.00 -2.28
CA LEU A 36 -3.93 -12.57 -3.27
C LEU A 36 -3.21 -11.28 -2.81
N PRO A 37 -3.91 -10.24 -2.30
CA PRO A 37 -3.23 -9.10 -1.69
C PRO A 37 -2.40 -9.46 -0.46
N LEU A 38 -2.83 -10.45 0.34
CA LEU A 38 -2.05 -10.95 1.48
C LEU A 38 -0.73 -11.53 1.00
N LEU A 39 -0.76 -12.45 0.03
CA LEU A 39 0.42 -13.09 -0.52
C LEU A 39 1.38 -12.07 -1.14
N LEU A 40 0.86 -11.13 -1.93
CA LEU A 40 1.68 -10.09 -2.55
C LEU A 40 2.33 -9.20 -1.48
N THR A 41 1.57 -8.77 -0.48
CA THR A 41 2.09 -7.96 0.63
C THR A 41 3.15 -8.73 1.42
N ALA A 42 2.88 -9.99 1.75
CA ALA A 42 3.82 -10.86 2.47
C ALA A 42 5.11 -11.10 1.68
N ALA A 43 5.01 -11.32 0.36
CA ALA A 43 6.17 -11.49 -0.51
C ALA A 43 7.03 -10.22 -0.57
N LEU A 44 6.42 -9.04 -0.68
CA LEU A 44 7.14 -7.77 -0.67
C LEU A 44 7.76 -7.46 0.70
N VAL A 45 7.07 -7.79 1.79
CA VAL A 45 7.63 -7.70 3.16
C VAL A 45 8.79 -8.67 3.36
N ALA A 46 8.70 -9.90 2.85
CA ALA A 46 9.82 -10.85 2.90
C ALA A 46 11.01 -10.35 2.07
N LEU A 47 10.76 -9.80 0.88
CA LEU A 47 11.78 -9.22 0.00
C LEU A 47 12.51 -8.04 0.69
N TRP A 48 11.78 -7.23 1.47
CA TRP A 48 12.33 -6.15 2.29
C TRP A 48 13.37 -6.62 3.33
N LEU A 49 13.31 -7.88 3.76
CA LEU A 49 14.29 -8.42 4.70
C LEU A 49 15.64 -8.78 4.04
N THR A 50 15.72 -8.71 2.71
CA THR A 50 16.90 -9.08 1.93
C THR A 50 17.69 -7.86 1.42
N ALA A 51 18.71 -8.08 0.58
CA ALA A 51 19.40 -7.01 -0.15
C ALA A 51 18.49 -6.30 -1.19
N TRP A 52 17.35 -6.89 -1.54
CA TRP A 52 16.39 -6.38 -2.53
C TRP A 52 15.40 -5.35 -1.95
N ARG A 53 15.74 -4.73 -0.81
CA ARG A 53 14.96 -3.64 -0.19
C ARG A 53 14.48 -2.56 -1.15
N PRO A 54 15.29 -2.06 -2.11
CA PRO A 54 14.81 -1.05 -3.04
C PRO A 54 13.65 -1.52 -3.92
N VAL A 55 13.69 -2.77 -4.36
CA VAL A 55 12.62 -3.38 -5.17
C VAL A 55 11.37 -3.56 -4.31
N ALA A 56 11.53 -4.06 -3.08
CA ALA A 56 10.44 -4.16 -2.12
C ALA A 56 9.79 -2.80 -1.82
N ALA A 57 10.61 -1.75 -1.64
CA ALA A 57 10.15 -0.39 -1.37
C ALA A 57 9.27 0.15 -2.51
N TRP A 58 9.72 0.01 -3.76
CA TRP A 58 8.95 0.40 -4.93
C TRP A 58 7.68 -0.41 -5.08
N GLY A 59 7.75 -1.74 -4.88
CA GLY A 59 6.58 -2.61 -4.94
C GLY A 59 5.51 -2.23 -3.91
N LEU A 60 5.91 -1.97 -2.66
CA LEU A 60 5.01 -1.54 -1.59
C LEU A 60 4.44 -0.14 -1.85
N LEU A 61 5.24 0.78 -2.40
CA LEU A 61 4.77 2.11 -2.79
C LEU A 61 3.72 2.02 -3.90
N VAL A 62 3.99 1.27 -4.97
CA VAL A 62 3.05 1.08 -6.08
C VAL A 62 1.78 0.42 -5.58
N LEU A 63 1.88 -0.65 -4.78
CA LEU A 63 0.74 -1.35 -4.22
C LEU A 63 -0.12 -0.41 -3.35
N GLY A 64 0.50 0.34 -2.43
CA GLY A 64 -0.21 1.32 -1.59
C GLY A 64 -0.89 2.43 -2.39
N VAL A 65 -0.25 2.94 -3.45
CA VAL A 65 -0.84 3.95 -4.34
C VAL A 65 -2.02 3.38 -5.13
N LEU A 66 -1.89 2.16 -5.68
CA LEU A 66 -2.99 1.50 -6.37
C LEU A 66 -4.19 1.28 -5.44
N ASN A 67 -3.94 0.88 -4.20
CA ASN A 67 -4.98 0.72 -3.20
C ASN A 67 -5.64 2.06 -2.82
N LEU A 68 -4.89 3.16 -2.72
CA LEU A 68 -5.47 4.50 -2.52
C LEU A 68 -6.37 4.91 -3.68
N ILE A 69 -5.92 4.69 -4.91
CA ILE A 69 -6.73 4.95 -6.11
C ILE A 69 -8.01 4.10 -6.05
N GLY A 70 -7.88 2.81 -5.72
CA GLY A 70 -9.00 1.90 -5.51
C GLY A 70 -9.98 2.41 -4.46
N ALA A 71 -9.49 2.90 -3.31
CA ALA A 71 -10.32 3.43 -2.22
C ALA A 71 -11.15 4.65 -2.64
N VAL A 72 -10.66 5.45 -3.60
CA VAL A 72 -11.34 6.66 -4.10
C VAL A 72 -12.28 6.32 -5.25
N LEU A 73 -11.83 5.56 -6.25
CA LEU A 73 -12.61 5.36 -7.49
C LEU A 73 -13.89 4.55 -7.26
N THR A 74 -13.87 3.65 -6.29
CA THR A 74 -15.00 2.75 -5.96
C THR A 74 -16.15 3.43 -5.23
N VAL A 75 -15.94 4.64 -4.70
CA VAL A 75 -16.97 5.44 -4.01
C VAL A 75 -17.46 6.64 -4.82
N LEU A 76 -16.91 6.87 -6.02
CA LEU A 76 -17.38 7.96 -6.86
C LEU A 76 -18.79 7.65 -7.36
N PRO A 77 -19.80 8.48 -7.06
CA PRO A 77 -21.15 8.31 -7.57
C PRO A 77 -21.21 8.74 -9.04
N LEU A 78 -20.59 7.94 -9.91
CA LEU A 78 -20.69 8.02 -11.36
C LEU A 78 -22.14 7.71 -11.79
N PRO A 79 -22.92 8.69 -12.26
CA PRO A 79 -24.37 8.56 -12.48
C PRO A 79 -24.79 7.54 -13.56
N ALA A 80 -23.83 6.93 -14.26
CA ALA A 80 -24.05 5.95 -15.33
C ALA A 80 -23.95 4.48 -14.87
N LEU A 81 -23.62 4.20 -13.59
CA LEU A 81 -23.41 2.83 -13.11
C LEU A 81 -24.45 2.44 -12.04
N PRO A 82 -25.03 1.23 -12.10
CA PRO A 82 -25.77 0.67 -10.98
C PRO A 82 -24.76 0.31 -9.88
N PHE A 83 -24.77 1.05 -8.77
CA PHE A 83 -23.89 0.78 -7.64
C PHE A 83 -24.38 -0.44 -6.85
N ASP A 84 -23.60 -1.51 -6.89
CA ASP A 84 -23.69 -2.65 -5.99
C ASP A 84 -22.29 -2.83 -5.35
N PRO A 85 -22.15 -2.71 -4.02
CA PRO A 85 -23.20 -2.48 -3.02
C PRO A 85 -23.80 -1.05 -3.06
N ALA A 86 -24.97 -0.91 -2.42
CA ALA A 86 -25.62 0.38 -2.24
C ALA A 86 -24.69 1.38 -1.52
N GLN A 87 -24.58 2.58 -2.08
CA GLN A 87 -23.75 3.66 -1.55
C GLN A 87 -24.35 4.22 -0.26
N THR A 88 -23.91 3.71 0.88
CA THR A 88 -24.37 4.09 2.22
C THR A 88 -23.25 4.77 3.02
N PRO A 89 -23.57 5.56 4.07
CA PRO A 89 -22.55 6.10 4.97
C PRO A 89 -21.62 5.03 5.57
N PHE A 90 -22.16 3.82 5.79
CA PHE A 90 -21.40 2.67 6.26
C PHE A 90 -20.33 2.26 5.24
N HIS A 91 -20.72 2.05 3.98
CA HIS A 91 -19.81 1.74 2.88
C HIS A 91 -18.72 2.82 2.72
N TYR A 92 -19.10 4.11 2.68
CA TYR A 92 -18.14 5.21 2.62
C TYR A 92 -17.15 5.22 3.80
N GLY A 93 -17.61 4.86 5.01
CA GLY A 93 -16.76 4.74 6.18
C GLY A 93 -15.64 3.71 6.01
N PHE A 94 -15.94 2.53 5.44
CA PHE A 94 -14.93 1.51 5.17
C PHE A 94 -13.95 1.91 4.08
N HIS A 95 -14.38 2.66 3.06
CA HIS A 95 -13.48 3.23 2.07
C HIS A 95 -12.53 4.28 2.66
N VAL A 96 -13.02 5.15 3.54
CA VAL A 96 -12.19 6.12 4.25
C VAL A 96 -11.16 5.39 5.12
N LEU A 97 -11.58 4.37 5.87
CA LEU A 97 -10.68 3.56 6.68
C LEU A 97 -9.62 2.87 5.81
N TYR A 98 -10.05 2.19 4.74
CA TYR A 98 -9.18 1.52 3.78
C TYR A 98 -8.16 2.48 3.19
N GLY A 99 -8.59 3.64 2.67
CA GLY A 99 -7.69 4.66 2.13
C GLY A 99 -6.73 5.20 3.19
N ALA A 100 -7.22 5.52 4.39
CA ALA A 100 -6.39 6.05 5.48
C ALA A 100 -5.29 5.07 5.89
N THR A 101 -5.57 3.76 5.94
CA THR A 101 -4.56 2.73 6.27
C THR A 101 -3.49 2.54 5.20
N GLN A 102 -3.69 3.00 3.96
CA GLN A 102 -2.65 2.97 2.92
C GLN A 102 -1.62 4.11 3.06
N LEU A 103 -2.03 5.25 3.63
CA LEU A 103 -1.16 6.44 3.71
C LEU A 103 0.17 6.16 4.43
N PRO A 104 0.21 5.44 5.58
CA PRO A 104 1.46 5.15 6.27
C PRO A 104 2.48 4.37 5.42
N VAL A 105 2.05 3.36 4.65
CA VAL A 105 2.98 2.59 3.79
C VAL A 105 3.47 3.43 2.62
N VAL A 106 2.59 4.21 1.98
CA VAL A 106 2.95 5.11 0.88
C VAL A 106 3.98 6.15 1.33
N ILE A 107 3.71 6.83 2.46
CA ILE A 107 4.58 7.87 2.99
C ILE A 107 5.92 7.26 3.40
N THR A 108 5.93 6.17 4.16
CA THR A 108 7.19 5.60 4.66
C THR A 108 8.04 4.98 3.56
N ALA A 109 7.44 4.32 2.57
CA ALA A 109 8.16 3.79 1.42
C ALA A 109 8.76 4.93 0.56
N ALA A 110 7.99 5.99 0.28
CA ALA A 110 8.46 7.15 -0.46
C ALA A 110 9.60 7.90 0.28
N VAL A 111 9.46 8.11 1.59
CA VAL A 111 10.50 8.75 2.41
C VAL A 111 11.77 7.89 2.43
N TRP A 112 11.65 6.57 2.54
CA TRP A 112 12.81 5.68 2.53
C TRP A 112 13.55 5.73 1.19
N LEU A 113 12.81 5.67 0.07
CA LEU A 113 13.38 5.77 -1.28
C LEU A 113 14.11 7.10 -1.51
N ARG A 114 13.51 8.22 -1.10
CA ARG A 114 14.14 9.55 -1.22
C ARG A 114 15.45 9.63 -0.44
N ARG A 115 15.46 9.16 0.82
CA ARG A 115 16.66 9.19 1.67
C ARG A 115 17.79 8.32 1.12
N ARG A 116 17.46 7.18 0.51
CA ARG A 116 18.45 6.31 -0.14
C ARG A 116 19.14 7.04 -1.29
N ASN A 117 18.36 7.65 -2.19
CA ASN A 117 18.92 8.34 -3.35
C ASN A 117 19.85 9.50 -2.93
N SER A 118 19.50 10.25 -1.87
CA SER A 118 20.36 11.31 -1.35
C SER A 118 21.72 10.79 -0.84
N THR A 119 21.77 9.58 -0.28
CA THR A 119 23.03 8.95 0.14
C THR A 119 23.87 8.56 -1.07
N ASP A 120 23.25 7.97 -2.10
CA ASP A 120 23.93 7.57 -3.32
C ASP A 120 24.60 8.79 -4.00
N ASP A 121 23.88 9.91 -4.16
CA ASP A 121 24.40 11.15 -4.78
C ASP A 121 25.64 11.69 -4.04
N SER A 122 25.59 11.75 -2.70
CA SER A 122 26.71 12.25 -1.87
C SER A 122 27.97 11.39 -1.96
N SER A 123 27.83 10.10 -2.26
CA SER A 123 28.96 9.17 -2.43
C SER A 123 29.68 9.36 -3.76
N THR A 124 28.94 9.74 -4.81
CA THR A 124 29.49 10.06 -6.14
C THR A 124 30.27 11.37 -6.14
N ASP A 125 29.79 12.41 -5.46
CA ASP A 125 30.44 13.73 -5.45
C ASP A 125 31.75 13.75 -4.65
N GLY A 126 31.82 12.97 -3.55
CA GLY A 126 33.02 12.90 -2.70
C GLY A 126 34.24 12.23 -3.35
N ASN A 127 34.04 11.40 -4.38
CA ASN A 127 35.12 10.69 -5.08
C ASN A 127 35.76 11.52 -6.22
N GLY A 128 35.16 12.65 -6.61
CA GLY A 128 35.67 13.52 -7.68
C GLY A 128 36.71 14.56 -7.23
N ALA A 129 36.91 14.75 -5.92
CA ALA A 129 37.77 15.80 -5.38
C ALA A 129 39.21 15.33 -5.03
N ALA A 130 39.56 14.07 -5.36
CA ALA A 130 40.87 13.47 -5.04
C ALA A 130 41.76 13.20 -6.27
N GLY A 131 41.49 13.87 -7.39
CA GLY A 131 42.29 13.80 -8.64
C GLY A 131 43.23 14.98 -8.80
#